data_AF-A0A1S9AQ14-F1
#
_entry.id   AF-A0A1S9AQ14-F1
#
_cell.length_a   1.000
_cell.length_b   1.000
_cell.length_c   1.000
_cell.angle_alpha   90.00
_cell.angle_beta   90.00
_cell.angle_gamma   90.00
#
_symmetry.space_group_name_H-M   'P 1'
#
loop_
_entity.id
_entity.type
_entity.pdbx_description
1 polymer ?
#
loop_
_entity_poly.entity_id
_entity_poly.type
_entity_poly.pdbx_seq_one_letter_code
_entity_poly.pdbx_strand_id
1 'polypeptide(L)'
;MPNTTYQPHLLDPHSAEPQPIHPRNGRSFRLAELYELLQCQRVDVVRLTDELILIIDDEGKFRNPAYLNLLATYLWYQYQPQARGVDSIVGRVILCHDKQFR
;
A
#
# COMPACT_ATOMS: atom_id res chain seq x y z
N MET A 1 15.04 9.36 16.70
CA MET A 1 13.97 8.34 16.60
C MET A 1 14.53 7.17 15.82
N PRO A 2 14.46 5.93 16.34
CA PRO A 2 15.09 4.79 15.68
C PRO A 2 14.46 4.59 14.29
N ASN A 3 15.31 4.39 13.28
CA ASN A 3 14.89 3.90 11.98
C ASN A 3 14.29 2.51 12.20
N THR A 4 13.05 2.28 11.79
CA THR A 4 12.50 0.93 11.72
C THR A 4 13.31 0.09 10.74
N THR A 5 13.51 -1.19 11.04
CA THR A 5 14.20 -2.16 10.17
C THR A 5 13.24 -2.83 9.19
N TYR A 6 11.95 -2.47 9.20
CA TYR A 6 10.96 -3.05 8.31
C TYR A 6 11.28 -2.71 6.85
N GLN A 7 11.38 -3.73 6.00
CA GLN A 7 11.54 -3.60 4.55
C GLN A 7 10.17 -3.29 3.92
N PRO A 8 9.96 -2.10 3.34
CA PRO A 8 8.72 -1.80 2.62
C PRO A 8 8.62 -2.63 1.35
N HIS A 9 7.38 -2.96 0.96
CA HIS A 9 7.09 -3.70 -0.26
C HIS A 9 6.02 -3.00 -1.10
N LEU A 10 6.20 -3.02 -2.42
CA LEU A 10 5.17 -2.73 -3.40
C LEU A 10 4.41 -4.02 -3.71
N LEU A 11 3.10 -3.97 -3.52
CA LEU A 11 2.16 -5.01 -3.93
C LEU A 11 1.55 -4.56 -5.26
N ASP A 12 2.08 -5.07 -6.37
CA ASP A 12 1.57 -4.79 -7.72
C ASP A 12 0.50 -5.82 -8.10
N PRO A 13 -0.71 -5.44 -8.53
CA PRO A 13 -1.75 -6.38 -8.94
C PRO A 13 -1.36 -7.28 -10.12
N HIS A 14 -0.30 -6.94 -10.86
CA HIS A 14 0.27 -7.74 -11.95
C HIS A 14 1.38 -8.69 -11.50
N SER A 15 1.78 -8.66 -10.22
CA SER A 15 2.83 -9.49 -9.65
C SER A 15 2.29 -10.33 -8.50
N ALA A 16 2.56 -11.63 -8.52
CA ALA A 16 2.25 -12.49 -7.37
C ALA A 16 3.19 -12.24 -6.18
N GLU A 17 4.38 -11.70 -6.44
CA GLU A 17 5.42 -11.49 -5.45
C GLU A 17 5.50 -10.01 -5.01
N PRO A 18 5.54 -9.73 -3.69
CA PRO A 18 5.86 -8.42 -3.16
C PRO A 18 7.25 -7.96 -3.60
N GLN A 19 7.35 -6.73 -4.10
CA GLN A 19 8.62 -6.18 -4.57
C GLN A 19 9.22 -5.25 -3.51
N PRO A 20 10.46 -5.47 -3.05
CA PRO A 20 11.07 -4.58 -2.05
C PRO A 20 11.28 -3.17 -2.64
N ILE A 21 10.87 -2.15 -1.90
CA ILE A 21 11.06 -0.74 -2.27
C ILE A 21 11.65 0.04 -1.09
N HIS A 22 12.28 1.17 -1.38
CA HIS A 22 12.96 1.97 -0.37
C HIS A 22 12.65 3.45 -0.58
N PRO A 23 12.42 4.22 0.50
CA PRO A 23 12.35 5.67 0.38
C PRO A 23 13.64 6.23 -0.21
N ARG A 24 13.55 7.17 -1.15
CA ARG A 24 14.71 7.84 -1.77
C ARG A 24 15.66 8.49 -0.76
N ASN A 25 15.13 8.92 0.39
CA ASN A 25 15.92 9.52 1.48
C ASN A 25 16.42 8.50 2.52
N GLY A 26 16.17 7.20 2.33
CA GLY A 26 16.58 6.12 3.23
C GLY A 26 15.79 6.03 4.54
N ARG A 27 14.70 6.79 4.72
CA ARG A 27 13.95 6.86 5.98
C ARG A 27 12.44 6.82 5.84
N SER A 28 11.85 7.71 5.06
CA SER A 28 10.40 7.84 4.94
C SER A 28 10.00 8.30 3.56
N PHE A 29 8.93 7.73 3.00
CA PHE A 29 8.38 8.12 1.72
C PHE A 29 7.88 9.56 1.79
N ARG A 30 8.16 10.35 0.75
CA ARG A 30 7.49 11.64 0.53
C ARG A 30 6.25 11.42 -0.30
N LEU A 31 5.24 12.29 -0.18
CA LEU A 31 4.00 12.16 -0.93
C LEU A 31 4.20 12.04 -2.45
N ALA A 32 5.09 12.85 -3.04
CA ALA A 32 5.41 12.76 -4.47
C ALA A 32 5.99 11.39 -4.87
N GLU A 33 6.79 10.78 -4.01
CA GLU A 33 7.36 9.45 -4.25
C GLU A 33 6.27 8.36 -4.18
N LEU A 34 5.31 8.49 -3.27
CA LEU A 34 4.15 7.59 -3.22
C LEU A 34 3.34 7.64 -4.52
N TYR A 35 3.07 8.85 -5.03
CA TYR A 35 2.36 9.04 -6.29
C TYR A 35 3.10 8.41 -7.48
N GLU A 36 4.42 8.51 -7.52
CA GLU A 36 5.22 7.87 -8.57
C GLU A 36 5.18 6.33 -8.47
N LEU A 37 5.33 5.78 -7.27
CA LEU A 37 5.33 4.32 -7.05
C LEU A 37 3.94 3.70 -7.32
N LEU A 38 2.89 4.34 -6.82
CA LEU A 38 1.50 3.90 -6.95
C LEU A 38 0.87 4.32 -8.28
N GLN A 39 1.52 5.20 -9.02
CA GLN A 39 1.05 5.77 -10.29
C GLN A 39 -0.31 6.46 -10.17
N CYS A 40 -0.56 7.17 -9.06
CA CYS A 40 -1.84 7.82 -8.73
C CYS A 40 -1.66 9.28 -8.31
N GLN A 41 -2.76 10.02 -8.15
CA GLN A 41 -2.75 11.39 -7.64
C GLN A 41 -3.31 11.49 -6.21
N ARG A 42 -4.02 10.45 -5.74
CA ARG A 42 -4.57 10.36 -4.40
C ARG A 42 -4.24 9.02 -3.77
N VAL A 43 -3.89 9.09 -2.49
CA VAL A 43 -3.60 7.92 -1.67
C VAL A 43 -4.52 7.90 -0.47
N ASP A 44 -4.94 6.71 -0.08
CA ASP A 44 -5.55 6.46 1.22
C ASP A 44 -4.64 5.57 2.07
N VAL A 45 -4.75 5.68 3.39
CA VAL A 45 -3.91 4.94 4.34
C VAL A 45 -4.77 4.08 5.24
N VAL A 46 -4.56 2.77 5.14
CA VAL A 46 -5.28 1.79 5.93
C VAL A 46 -4.31 1.13 6.92
N ARG A 47 -4.65 1.16 8.21
CA ARG A 47 -3.87 0.46 9.24
C ARG A 47 -4.20 -1.04 9.24
N LEU A 48 -3.16 -1.86 9.26
CA LEU A 48 -3.25 -3.31 9.50
C LEU A 48 -3.02 -3.61 10.98
N THR A 49 -1.96 -3.04 11.55
CA THR A 49 -1.64 -3.13 12.98
C THR A 49 -1.32 -1.74 13.53
N ASP A 50 -0.88 -1.66 14.79
CA ASP A 50 -0.37 -0.41 15.37
C ASP A 50 0.85 0.13 14.62
N GLU A 51 1.61 -0.74 13.94
CA GLU A 51 2.87 -0.39 13.28
C GLU A 51 2.82 -0.50 11.75
N LEU A 52 1.96 -1.36 11.19
CA LEU A 52 1.92 -1.62 9.74
C LEU A 52 0.72 -0.95 9.07
N ILE A 53 0.99 -0.34 7.92
CA ILE A 53 0.00 0.35 7.10
C ILE A 53 0.08 -0.12 5.64
N LEU A 54 -1.06 -0.06 4.97
CA LEU A 54 -1.17 -0.06 3.51
C LEU A 54 -1.39 1.38 3.05
N ILE A 55 -0.60 1.82 2.09
CA ILE A 55 -0.85 3.06 1.34
C ILE A 55 -1.39 2.65 -0.02
N ILE A 56 -2.63 3.05 -0.31
CA ILE A 56 -3.45 2.52 -1.40
C ILE A 56 -3.68 3.61 -2.43
N ASP A 57 -3.68 3.23 -3.72
CA ASP A 57 -4.22 4.07 -4.80
C ASP A 57 -5.75 4.25 -4.63
N ASP A 58 -6.17 5.41 -4.12
CA ASP A 58 -7.59 5.74 -3.91
C ASP A 58 -8.37 5.87 -5.23
N GLU A 59 -7.65 6.01 -6.34
CA GLU A 59 -8.22 6.18 -7.68
C GLU A 59 -8.34 4.84 -8.43
N GLY A 60 -7.78 3.76 -7.89
CA GLY A 60 -7.62 2.48 -8.58
C GLY A 60 -8.93 1.92 -9.14
N LYS A 61 -10.02 2.05 -8.39
CA LYS A 61 -11.36 1.57 -8.77
C LYS A 61 -12.00 2.35 -9.93
N PHE A 62 -11.51 3.55 -10.21
CA PHE A 62 -12.03 4.41 -11.29
C PHE A 62 -11.25 4.25 -12.59
N ARG A 63 -10.18 3.43 -12.61
CA ARG A 63 -9.40 3.14 -13.81
C ARG A 63 -10.09 2.12 -14.71
N ASN A 64 -9.78 2.15 -16.00
CA ASN A 64 -10.21 1.14 -16.95
C ASN A 64 -9.01 0.60 -17.75
N PRO A 65 -8.64 -0.68 -17.56
CA PRO A 65 -9.21 -1.65 -16.62
C PRO A 65 -8.84 -1.36 -15.15
N ALA A 66 -9.73 -1.74 -14.23
CA ALA A 66 -9.50 -1.73 -12.78
C ALA A 66 -8.90 -3.07 -12.35
N TYR A 67 -7.65 -3.08 -11.91
CA TYR A 67 -6.94 -4.31 -11.53
C TYR A 67 -7.04 -4.62 -10.04
N LEU A 68 -7.75 -5.69 -9.69
CA LEU A 68 -7.85 -6.19 -8.32
C LEU A 68 -6.48 -6.59 -7.77
N ASN A 69 -6.11 -6.04 -6.62
CA ASN A 69 -4.92 -6.43 -5.88
C ASN A 69 -5.28 -7.51 -4.86
N LEU A 70 -5.21 -8.77 -5.30
CA LEU A 70 -5.59 -9.93 -4.50
C LEU A 70 -4.80 -10.02 -3.19
N LEU A 71 -3.49 -9.78 -3.23
CA LEU A 71 -2.63 -9.87 -2.06
C LEU A 71 -2.94 -8.76 -1.05
N ALA A 72 -3.04 -7.51 -1.50
CA ALA A 72 -3.40 -6.40 -0.62
C ALA A 72 -4.81 -6.60 -0.01
N THR A 73 -5.77 -7.03 -0.83
CA THR A 73 -7.14 -7.31 -0.38
C THR A 73 -7.16 -8.41 0.67
N TYR A 74 -6.44 -9.52 0.43
CA TYR A 74 -6.33 -10.61 1.39
C TYR A 74 -5.72 -10.14 2.72
N LEU A 75 -4.62 -9.38 2.67
CA LEU A 75 -3.98 -8.82 3.86
C LEU A 75 -4.94 -7.91 4.63
N TRP A 76 -5.57 -6.94 3.96
CA TRP A 76 -6.54 -6.03 4.58
C TRP A 76 -7.67 -6.78 5.30
N TYR A 77 -8.23 -7.80 4.64
CA TYR A 77 -9.27 -8.64 5.21
C TYR A 77 -8.87 -9.46 6.44
N GLN A 78 -7.58 -9.70 6.70
CA GLN A 78 -7.15 -10.34 7.96
C GLN A 78 -7.31 -9.39 9.15
N TYR A 79 -7.19 -8.08 8.93
CA TYR A 79 -7.22 -7.06 9.98
C TYR A 79 -8.53 -6.27 10.03
N GLN A 80 -9.29 -6.25 8.93
CA GLN A 80 -10.62 -5.65 8.83
C GLN A 80 -11.61 -6.64 8.21
N PRO A 81 -12.02 -7.68 8.94
CA PRO A 81 -12.89 -8.74 8.41
C PRO A 81 -14.25 -8.22 7.93
N GLN A 82 -14.73 -7.09 8.44
CA GLN A 82 -15.98 -6.44 8.02
C GLN A 82 -15.97 -5.93 6.57
N ALA A 83 -14.79 -5.75 5.96
CA ALA A 83 -14.68 -5.35 4.56
C ALA A 83 -14.95 -6.52 3.59
N ARG A 84 -14.91 -7.76 4.07
CA ARG A 84 -15.09 -8.97 3.24
C ARG A 84 -16.46 -8.98 2.59
N GLY A 85 -16.47 -9.05 1.26
CA GLY A 85 -17.70 -9.07 0.45
C GLY A 85 -18.37 -7.70 0.31
N VAL A 86 -17.79 -6.64 0.91
CA VAL A 86 -18.26 -5.26 0.79
C VAL A 86 -17.36 -4.48 -0.16
N ASP A 87 -16.04 -4.64 -0.02
CA ASP A 87 -15.08 -3.84 -0.78
C ASP A 87 -13.74 -4.55 -1.00
N SER A 88 -12.97 -4.12 -2.01
CA SER A 88 -11.65 -4.70 -2.33
C SER A 88 -10.64 -3.62 -2.73
N ILE A 89 -9.35 -3.95 -2.63
CA ILE A 89 -8.29 -3.03 -3.01
C ILE A 89 -7.93 -3.22 -4.48
N VAL A 90 -7.94 -2.12 -5.24
CA VAL A 90 -7.63 -2.08 -6.66
C VAL A 90 -6.42 -1.19 -6.89
N GLY A 91 -5.55 -1.58 -7.82
CA GLY A 91 -4.33 -0.84 -8.12
C GLY A 91 -3.16 -1.24 -7.23
N ARG A 92 -2.08 -0.47 -7.33
CA ARG A 92 -0.85 -0.72 -6.58
C ARG A 92 -1.03 -0.30 -5.12
N VAL A 93 -0.27 -0.96 -4.25
CA VAL A 93 -0.29 -0.70 -2.80
C VAL A 93 1.12 -0.76 -2.25
N ILE A 94 1.45 0.11 -1.30
CA ILE A 94 2.68 0.01 -0.52
C ILE A 94 2.35 -0.53 0.87
N LEU A 95 3.01 -1.62 1.26
CA LEU A 95 3.04 -2.11 2.63
C LEU A 95 4.31 -1.58 3.31
N CYS A 96 4.15 -0.80 4.38
CA CYS A 96 5.27 -0.27 5.14
C CYS A 96 4.94 -0.10 6.62
N HIS A 97 5.96 0.20 7.41
CA HIS A 97 5.76 0.64 8.79
C HIS A 97 5.30 2.10 8.81
N ASP A 98 4.44 2.48 9.75
CA ASP A 98 3.87 3.82 9.87
C ASP A 98 4.93 4.94 9.99
N LYS A 99 6.06 4.68 10.69
CA LYS A 99 7.21 5.58 10.80
C LYS A 99 7.92 5.86 9.46
N GLN A 100 7.66 5.07 8.42
CA GLN A 100 8.16 5.26 7.06
C GLN A 100 7.22 6.13 6.21
N PHE A 101 6.12 6.61 6.76
CA PHE A 101 5.19 7.54 6.14
C PHE A 101 5.13 8.85 6.94
N ARG A 102 5.17 10.00 6.25
CA ARG A 102 5.16 11.34 6.84
C ARG A 102 4.32 12.31 6.04
#